data_AF-A0A2J4R633-F1
#
_entry.id   AF-A0A2J4R633-F1
#
_cell.length_a   1.000
_cell.length_b   1.000
_cell.length_c   1.000
_cell.angle_alpha   90.00
_cell.angle_beta   90.00
_cell.angle_gamma   90.00
#
_symmetry.space_group_name_H-M   'P 1'
#
loop_
_entity.id
_entity.type
_entity.pdbx_description
1 polymer ?
#
loop_
_entity_poly.entity_id
_entity_poly.type
_entity_poly.pdbx_seq_one_letter_code
_entity_poly.pdbx_strand_id
1 'polypeptide(L)' 'MKAIAITRAAAEGSNIPFLTDIELPQPVAEGHDLLVEVKAISVNPVDTKVRAGFNADTPRVLG' A
#
# COMPACT_ATOMS: atom_id res chain seq x y z
N MET A 1 1.70 -10.16 8.54
CA MET A 1 1.33 -8.78 8.94
C MET A 1 0.15 -8.29 8.13
N LYS A 2 -0.67 -7.40 8.70
CA LYS A 2 -1.74 -6.69 7.98
C LYS A 2 -1.15 -5.53 7.19
N ALA A 3 -1.70 -5.25 6.02
CA ALA A 3 -1.31 -4.12 5.18
C ALA A 3 -2.52 -3.56 4.43
N ILE A 4 -2.43 -2.29 4.01
CA ILE A 4 -3.37 -1.69 3.07
C ILE A 4 -2.72 -1.70 1.68
N ALA A 5 -3.44 -2.24 0.70
CA ALA A 5 -2.96 -2.29 -0.68
C ALA A 5 -3.97 -1.70 -1.66
N ILE A 6 -3.46 -1.12 -2.75
CA ILE A 6 -4.25 -0.90 -3.95
C ILE A 6 -4.18 -2.16 -4.81
N THR A 7 -5.34 -2.70 -5.19
CA THR A 7 -5.44 -4.02 -5.85
C THR A 7 -5.72 -3.96 -7.35
N ARG A 8 -6.25 -2.85 -7.84
CA ARG A 8 -6.49 -2.63 -9.28
C ARG A 8 -6.44 -1.16 -9.66
N ALA A 9 -6.27 -0.91 -10.95
CA ALA A 9 -6.28 0.43 -11.54
C ALA A 9 -7.61 1.17 -11.28
N ALA A 10 -7.58 2.51 -11.39
CA ALA A 10 -8.79 3.32 -11.27
C ALA A 10 -9.83 2.96 -12.33
N ALA A 11 -11.08 2.83 -11.90
CA ALA A 11 -12.24 2.72 -12.76
C ALA A 11 -13.06 4.00 -12.56
N GLU A 12 -13.52 4.60 -13.65
CA GLU A 12 -14.41 5.78 -13.59
C GLU A 12 -13.81 6.96 -12.79
N GLY A 13 -12.49 7.12 -12.82
CA GLY A 13 -11.78 8.24 -12.19
C GLY A 13 -11.54 8.07 -10.68
N SER A 14 -11.85 6.93 -10.07
CA SER A 14 -11.55 6.63 -8.68
C SER A 14 -11.02 5.21 -8.48
N ASN A 15 -10.19 5.05 -7.46
CA ASN A 15 -9.71 3.76 -6.98
C ASN A 15 -9.79 3.63 -5.45
N ILE A 16 -10.54 4.52 -4.80
CA ILE A 16 -10.82 4.41 -3.36
C ILE A 16 -11.43 3.05 -3.01
N PRO A 17 -12.39 2.49 -3.78
CA PRO A 17 -12.95 1.17 -3.48
C PRO A 17 -11.94 0.02 -3.62
N PHE A 18 -10.73 0.28 -4.14
CA PHE A 18 -9.69 -0.72 -4.38
C PHE A 18 -8.56 -0.63 -3.37
N LEU A 19 -8.70 0.22 -2.35
CA LEU A 19 -7.91 0.18 -1.13
C LEU A 19 -8.49 -0.89 -0.22
N THR A 20 -7.74 -1.97 -0.05
CA THR A 20 -8.20 -3.15 0.67
C THR A 20 -7.18 -3.60 1.71
N ASP A 21 -7.67 -4.08 2.84
CA ASP A 21 -6.88 -4.85 3.79
C ASP A 21 -6.40 -6.15 3.15
N ILE A 22 -5.12 -6.47 3.32
CA ILE A 22 -4.52 -7.74 2.91
C ILE A 22 -3.65 -8.31 4.02
N GLU A 23 -3.48 -9.63 4.00
CA GLU A 23 -2.50 -10.33 4.83
C GLU A 23 -1.28 -10.69 4.00
N LEU A 24 -0.10 -10.38 4.55
CA LEU A 24 1.20 -10.71 3.95
C LEU A 24 2.06 -11.45 4.97
N PRO A 25 3.04 -12.26 4.55
CA PRO A 25 4.08 -12.75 5.44
C PRO A 25 4.76 -11.60 6.18
N GLN A 26 5.20 -11.84 7.42
CA GLN A 26 6.01 -10.86 8.12
C GLN A 26 7.40 -10.79 7.47
N PRO A 27 7.90 -9.61 7.08
CA PRO A 27 9.23 -9.48 6.50
C PRO A 27 10.30 -9.76 7.55
N VAL A 28 11.44 -10.26 7.09
CA VAL A 28 12.65 -10.47 7.90
C VAL A 28 13.62 -9.36 7.54
N ALA A 29 14.09 -8.60 8.54
CA ALA A 29 15.11 -7.60 8.32
C ALA A 29 16.48 -8.27 8.15
N GLU A 30 17.24 -7.84 7.14
CA GLU A 30 18.58 -8.35 6.83
C GLU A 30 19.59 -7.19 6.79
N GLY A 31 20.87 -7.47 7.07
CA GLY A 31 21.95 -6.48 6.99
C GLY A 31 21.72 -5.25 7.88
N HIS A 32 21.38 -4.12 7.24
CA HIS A 32 21.17 -2.81 7.89
C HIS A 32 19.70 -2.39 7.98
N ASP A 33 18.76 -3.28 7.64
CA ASP A 33 17.33 -2.98 7.67
C ASP A 33 16.78 -3.00 9.11
N LEU A 34 15.69 -2.25 9.32
CA LEU A 34 14.93 -2.26 10.56
C LEU A 34 13.54 -2.83 10.32
N LEU A 35 13.15 -3.82 11.13
CA LEU A 35 11.76 -4.27 11.21
C LEU A 35 11.00 -3.43 12.23
N VAL A 36 10.14 -2.53 11.74
CA VAL A 36 9.40 -1.59 12.58
C VAL A 36 7.95 -2.04 12.74
N GLU A 37 7.47 -2.08 13.98
CA GLU A 37 6.04 -2.25 14.26
C GLU A 37 5.31 -0.91 14.11
N VAL A 38 4.67 -0.71 12.97
CA VAL A 38 3.94 0.53 12.65
C VAL A 38 2.69 0.67 13.54
N LYS A 39 2.65 1.70 14.38
CA LYS A 39 1.49 2.02 15.25
C LYS A 39 0.51 3.01 14.61
N ALA A 40 1.02 3.89 13.76
CA ALA A 40 0.24 4.89 13.03
C ALA A 40 1.00 5.36 11.79
N ILE A 41 0.28 5.90 10.80
CA ILE A 41 0.84 6.51 9.58
C ILE A 41 0.17 7.86 9.31
N SER A 42 0.86 8.71 8.56
CA SER A 42 0.27 9.94 7.99
C SER A 42 -0.18 9.72 6.55
N VAL A 43 -0.91 10.67 5.98
CA VAL A 43 -1.20 10.71 4.54
C VAL A 43 -0.60 11.98 3.98
N ASN A 44 0.16 11.84 2.90
CA ASN A 44 0.87 12.89 2.20
C ASN A 44 0.36 13.02 0.75
N PRO A 45 0.61 14.16 0.08
CA PRO A 45 0.22 14.33 -1.32
C PRO A 45 0.85 13.30 -2.29
N VAL A 46 1.98 12.69 -1.93
CA VAL A 46 2.59 11.64 -2.74
C VAL A 46 1.77 10.35 -2.75
N ASP A 47 1.10 10.03 -1.64
CA ASP A 47 0.30 8.79 -1.52
C ASP A 47 -0.88 8.81 -2.48
N THR A 48 -1.54 9.97 -2.61
CA THR A 48 -2.65 10.14 -3.55
C THR A 48 -2.19 10.11 -5.01
N LYS A 49 -0.98 10.61 -5.31
CA LYS A 49 -0.39 10.57 -6.67
C LYS A 49 0.02 9.16 -7.06
N VAL A 50 0.69 8.42 -6.17
CA VAL A 50 1.05 7.02 -6.38
C VAL A 50 -0.21 6.19 -6.62
N ARG A 51 -1.25 6.43 -5.81
CA ARG A 51 -2.55 5.78 -5.99
C ARG A 51 -3.18 6.15 -7.34
N ALA A 52 -3.26 7.43 -7.70
CA ALA A 52 -3.87 7.87 -8.96
C ALA A 52 -3.15 7.34 -10.20
N GLY A 53 -1.81 7.23 -10.15
CA GLY A 53 -0.98 6.70 -11.23
C GLY A 53 -0.89 5.17 -11.28
N PHE A 54 -1.58 4.45 -10.40
CA PHE A 54 -1.54 2.99 -10.35
C PHE A 54 -2.32 2.39 -11.52
N ASN A 55 -1.60 1.64 -12.36
CA ASN A 55 -2.14 1.01 -13.57
C ASN A 55 -1.64 -0.44 -13.68
N ALA A 56 -2.03 -1.26 -12.70
CA ALA A 56 -1.75 -2.69 -12.67
C ALA A 56 -2.87 -3.43 -11.90
N ASP A 57 -2.95 -4.74 -12.10
CA ASP A 57 -3.89 -5.61 -11.37
C ASP A 57 -3.19 -6.42 -10.26
N THR A 58 -1.90 -6.17 -10.03
CA THR A 58 -1.13 -6.78 -8.95
C THR A 58 -1.15 -5.91 -7.70
N PRO A 59 -1.55 -6.45 -6.53
CA PRO A 59 -1.63 -5.66 -5.31
C PRO A 59 -0.30 -4.95 -4.96
N ARG A 60 -0.38 -3.65 -4.67
CA ARG A 60 0.73 -2.84 -4.17
C ARG A 60 0.40 -2.28 -2.80
N VAL A 61 1.24 -2.55 -1.81
CA VAL A 61 1.16 -1.96 -0.47
C VAL A 61 1.38 -0.44 -0.56
N LEU A 62 0.55 0.32 0.14
CA LEU A 62 0.66 1.77 0.29
C LEU A 62 1.03 2.12 1.73
N GLY A 63 1.81 3.18 1.92
CA GLY A 63 2.37 3.57 3.21
C GLY A 63 3.86 3.26 3.30
#